data_AF-K1V7C5-F1
#
_entry.id   AF-K1V7C5-F1
#
_cell.length_a   1.000
_cell.length_b   1.000
_cell.length_c   1.000
_cell.angle_alpha   90.00
_cell.angle_beta   90.00
_cell.angle_gamma   90.00
#
_symmetry.space_group_name_H-M   'P 1'
#
loop_
_entity.id
_entity.type
_entity.pdbx_description
1 polymer ?
#
loop_
_entity_poly.entity_id
_entity_poly.type
_entity_poly.pdbx_seq_one_letter_code
_entity_poly.pdbx_strand_id
1 'polypeptide(L)'
;NMTDNKGRNAVATLQFNYGKGTAEEDPSIVCRQFDINRPHTVQMGEEIDVDIKTTSGIQAFVVSIISETLNEEVLAAVGLRPTFDLCNITDPEELAALTSNDIGFPVNDDVKGQTSMTFSVTKFTGMLSAFPGTHQFKLAVTNAEGSTTTKTLQLIVEQ
;
A
#
# COMPACT_ATOMS: atom_id res chain seq x y z
N ASN A 1 -21.31 2.80 27.42
CA ASN A 1 -21.98 1.98 28.44
C ASN A 1 -23.41 1.75 28.04
N MET A 2 -23.75 0.53 27.63
CA MET A 2 -25.14 0.11 27.50
C MET A 2 -25.48 -0.71 28.74
N THR A 3 -26.54 -0.30 29.44
CA THR A 3 -27.06 -1.00 30.62
C THR A 3 -28.35 -1.68 30.20
N ASP A 4 -28.49 -2.99 30.42
CA ASP A 4 -29.73 -3.69 30.13
C ASP A 4 -30.83 -3.36 31.15
N ASN A 5 -32.08 -3.71 30.85
CA ASN A 5 -33.25 -3.51 31.73
C ASN A 5 -33.19 -4.28 33.07
N LYS A 6 -32.08 -4.96 33.37
CA LYS A 6 -31.82 -5.64 34.65
C LYS A 6 -30.64 -5.02 35.41
N GLY A 7 -30.16 -3.84 35.00
CA GLY A 7 -29.12 -3.09 35.70
C GLY A 7 -27.72 -3.69 35.56
N ARG A 8 -27.50 -4.60 34.60
CA ARG A 8 -26.17 -5.19 34.36
C ARG A 8 -25.40 -4.32 33.39
N ASN A 9 -24.24 -3.85 33.83
CA ASN A 9 -23.31 -3.15 32.96
C ASN A 9 -22.51 -4.17 32.16
N ALA A 10 -22.72 -4.22 30.85
CA ALA A 10 -21.83 -4.92 29.95
C ALA A 10 -20.69 -3.97 29.54
N VAL A 11 -19.49 -4.22 30.05
CA VAL A 11 -18.26 -3.59 29.55
C VAL A 11 -17.65 -4.56 28.55
N ALA A 12 -17.80 -4.26 27.25
CA ALA A 12 -17.03 -4.93 26.22
C ALA A 12 -15.66 -4.27 26.16
N THR A 13 -14.67 -4.85 26.83
CA THR A 13 -13.29 -4.42 26.69
C THR A 13 -12.75 -4.96 25.38
N LEU A 14 -12.59 -4.09 24.38
CA LEU A 14 -11.84 -4.41 23.17
C LEU A 14 -10.35 -4.41 23.54
N GLN A 15 -9.77 -5.58 23.81
CA GLN A 15 -8.33 -5.75 23.98
C GLN A 15 -7.71 -6.05 22.62
N PHE A 16 -6.93 -5.11 22.08
CA PHE A 16 -6.01 -5.39 20.98
C PHE A 16 -4.79 -6.10 21.55
N ASN A 17 -4.81 -7.44 21.52
CA ASN A 17 -3.63 -8.22 21.85
C ASN A 17 -2.64 -8.15 20.67
N TYR A 18 -1.70 -7.20 20.70
CA TYR A 18 -0.47 -7.30 19.90
C TYR A 18 0.42 -8.37 20.53
N GLY A 19 0.16 -9.63 20.18
CA GLY A 19 0.99 -10.76 20.58
C GLY A 19 2.28 -10.78 19.73
N LYS A 20 3.44 -10.74 20.39
CA LYS A 20 4.67 -11.26 19.80
C LYS A 20 4.56 -12.80 19.77
N GLY A 21 4.10 -13.36 18.66
CA GLY A 21 3.95 -14.81 18.43
C GLY A 21 3.59 -15.07 16.96
N THR A 22 4.35 -15.95 16.32
CA THR A 22 4.44 -16.20 14.87
C THR A 22 3.20 -16.88 14.27
N ALA A 23 2.17 -16.09 13.96
CA ALA A 23 1.38 -16.31 12.76
C ALA A 23 1.93 -15.34 11.70
N GLU A 24 2.36 -15.86 10.55
CA GLU A 24 2.75 -15.00 9.43
C GLU A 24 1.48 -14.22 9.00
N GLU A 25 1.57 -12.88 8.91
CA GLU A 25 0.46 -12.05 8.43
C GLU A 25 0.03 -12.58 7.05
N ASP A 26 -1.28 -12.82 6.83
CA ASP A 26 -1.83 -13.20 5.53
C ASP A 26 -2.95 -12.22 5.16
N PRO A 27 -2.74 -11.31 4.18
CA PRO A 27 -1.52 -11.15 3.35
C PRO A 27 -0.28 -10.67 4.12
N SER A 28 0.92 -11.02 3.65
CA SER A 28 2.18 -10.41 4.08
C SER A 28 2.62 -9.32 3.11
N ILE A 29 3.20 -8.25 3.65
CA ILE A 29 3.71 -7.09 2.91
C ILE A 29 5.10 -6.75 3.47
N VAL A 30 6.14 -6.97 2.67
CA VAL A 30 7.53 -6.85 3.12
C VAL A 30 8.36 -6.10 2.08
N CYS A 31 8.99 -5.00 2.46
CA CYS A 31 10.02 -4.36 1.63
C CYS A 31 11.31 -5.19 1.69
N ARG A 32 11.92 -5.48 0.54
CA ARG A 32 13.13 -6.31 0.47
C ARG A 32 14.35 -5.61 1.05
N GLN A 33 14.46 -4.30 0.84
CA GLN A 33 15.68 -3.55 1.10
C GLN A 33 15.76 -3.03 2.54
N PHE A 34 14.63 -2.74 3.19
CA PHE A 34 14.60 -2.15 4.53
C PHE A 34 13.31 -2.47 5.29
N ASP A 35 13.28 -2.14 6.59
CA ASP A 35 12.08 -2.27 7.42
C ASP A 35 11.01 -1.27 6.96
N ILE A 36 9.95 -1.79 6.33
CA ILE A 36 8.83 -0.99 5.79
C ILE A 36 8.13 -0.13 6.86
N ASN A 37 8.28 -0.46 8.15
CA ASN A 37 7.66 0.30 9.24
C ASN A 37 8.50 1.50 9.70
N ARG A 38 9.65 1.76 9.05
CA ARG A 38 10.52 2.90 9.32
C ARG A 38 10.59 3.82 8.12
N PRO A 39 10.72 5.15 8.34
CA PRO A 39 11.05 6.06 7.26
C PRO A 39 12.36 5.69 6.60
N HIS A 40 12.43 5.81 5.28
CA HIS A 40 13.60 5.51 4.49
C HIS A 40 13.98 6.70 3.60
N THR A 41 15.25 7.12 3.64
CA THR A 41 15.75 8.20 2.77
C THR A 41 16.18 7.63 1.43
N VAL A 42 15.46 8.00 0.38
CA VAL A 42 15.67 7.48 -0.98
C VAL A 42 17.02 7.93 -1.52
N GLN A 43 17.79 6.99 -2.05
CA GLN A 43 19.02 7.27 -2.80
C GLN A 43 18.76 7.22 -4.31
N MET A 44 19.51 8.00 -5.10
CA MET A 44 19.37 8.00 -6.56
C MET A 44 19.66 6.60 -7.14
N GLY A 45 18.72 6.06 -7.91
CA GLY A 45 18.83 4.74 -8.52
C GLY A 45 18.63 3.56 -7.55
N GLU A 46 18.14 3.83 -6.35
CA GLU A 46 17.84 2.78 -5.37
C GLU A 46 16.63 1.95 -5.79
N GLU A 47 16.79 0.63 -5.71
CA GLU A 47 15.71 -0.33 -5.89
C GLU A 47 14.86 -0.41 -4.63
N ILE A 48 13.54 -0.28 -4.78
CA ILE A 48 12.58 -0.41 -3.69
C ILE A 48 11.46 -1.34 -4.15
N ASP A 49 11.53 -2.56 -3.65
CA ASP A 49 10.65 -3.66 -4.02
C ASP A 49 9.88 -4.16 -2.79
N VAL A 50 8.56 -4.19 -2.91
CA VAL A 50 7.67 -4.71 -1.88
C VAL A 50 7.11 -6.06 -2.31
N ASP A 51 7.48 -7.11 -1.59
CA ASP A 51 6.91 -8.44 -1.78
C ASP A 51 5.57 -8.56 -1.08
N ILE A 52 4.58 -9.06 -1.82
CA ILE A 52 3.24 -9.37 -1.33
C ILE A 52 3.04 -10.87 -1.44
N LYS A 53 2.60 -11.53 -0.37
CA LYS A 53 2.24 -12.95 -0.39
C LYS A 53 0.95 -13.22 0.35
N THR A 54 0.17 -14.18 -0.13
CA THR A 54 -1.08 -14.63 0.50
C THR A 54 -1.39 -16.06 0.09
N THR A 55 -2.09 -16.81 0.95
CA THR A 55 -2.45 -18.20 0.66
C THR A 55 -3.66 -18.35 -0.27
N SER A 56 -4.58 -17.37 -0.28
CA SER A 56 -5.87 -17.47 -0.98
C SER A 56 -5.99 -16.59 -2.24
N GLY A 57 -4.94 -15.83 -2.56
CA GLY A 57 -4.89 -14.95 -3.72
C GLY A 57 -5.38 -13.53 -3.40
N ILE A 58 -4.82 -12.53 -4.08
CA ILE A 58 -5.15 -11.12 -3.86
C ILE A 58 -6.52 -10.80 -4.47
N GLN A 59 -7.45 -10.28 -3.67
CA GLN A 59 -8.76 -9.82 -4.11
C GLN A 59 -8.77 -8.31 -4.39
N ALA A 60 -8.08 -7.53 -3.56
CA ALA A 60 -7.92 -6.09 -3.72
C ALA A 60 -6.51 -5.68 -3.30
N PHE A 61 -5.93 -4.72 -4.00
CA PHE A 61 -4.66 -4.09 -3.61
C PHE A 61 -4.80 -2.58 -3.81
N VAL A 62 -5.23 -1.92 -2.72
CA VAL A 62 -5.42 -0.48 -2.69
C VAL A 62 -4.11 0.20 -2.32
N VAL A 63 -3.67 1.12 -3.18
CA VAL A 63 -2.53 1.99 -2.94
C VAL A 63 -3.05 3.41 -2.77
N SER A 64 -2.67 4.07 -1.67
CA SER A 64 -2.91 5.50 -1.47
C SER A 64 -1.58 6.25 -1.36
N ILE A 65 -1.44 7.31 -2.16
CA ILE A 65 -0.29 8.21 -2.16
C ILE A 65 -0.64 9.42 -1.30
N ILE A 66 0.17 9.68 -0.27
CA ILE A 66 -0.02 10.80 0.66
C ILE A 66 1.29 11.61 0.68
N SER A 67 1.22 12.82 0.14
CA SER A 67 2.36 13.73 0.02
C SER A 67 1.89 15.19 0.01
N GLU A 68 2.70 16.08 0.57
CA GLU A 68 2.47 17.52 0.49
C GLU A 68 2.88 18.11 -0.86
N THR A 69 3.94 17.58 -1.49
CA THR A 69 4.51 18.10 -2.74
C THR A 69 4.02 17.34 -3.97
N LEU A 70 3.70 16.05 -3.83
CA LEU A 70 3.02 15.25 -4.85
C LEU A 70 1.51 15.19 -4.51
N ASN A 71 0.85 16.34 -4.62
CA ASN A 71 -0.56 16.51 -4.28
C ASN A 71 -1.50 16.01 -5.40
N GLU A 72 -2.81 16.11 -5.17
CA GLU A 72 -3.82 15.62 -6.12
C GLU A 72 -3.74 16.26 -7.51
N GLU A 73 -3.42 17.56 -7.59
CA GLU A 73 -3.30 18.28 -8.87
C GLU A 73 -2.11 17.76 -9.68
N VAL A 74 -0.98 17.51 -9.01
CA VAL A 74 0.23 16.96 -9.65
C VAL A 74 -0.01 15.52 -10.09
N LEU A 75 -0.68 14.70 -9.27
CA LEU A 75 -1.05 13.34 -9.64
C LEU A 75 -2.01 13.32 -10.84
N ALA A 76 -3.01 14.20 -10.85
CA ALA A 76 -3.96 14.31 -11.95
C ALA A 76 -3.28 14.73 -13.26
N ALA A 77 -2.24 15.57 -13.20
CA ALA A 77 -1.47 15.98 -14.38
C ALA A 77 -0.74 14.80 -15.07
N VAL A 78 -0.52 13.69 -14.35
CA VAL A 78 0.04 12.44 -14.88
C VAL A 78 -1.01 11.33 -15.01
N GLY A 79 -2.30 11.67 -14.93
CA GLY A 79 -3.41 10.72 -15.10
C GLY A 79 -3.64 9.80 -13.89
N LEU A 80 -3.11 10.13 -12.71
CA LEU A 80 -3.28 9.34 -11.49
C LEU A 80 -4.23 9.98 -10.50
N ARG A 81 -4.97 9.13 -9.79
CA ARG A 81 -5.71 9.52 -8.59
C ARG A 81 -4.84 9.28 -7.34
N PRO A 82 -5.13 9.97 -6.22
CA PRO A 82 -4.43 9.72 -4.96
C PRO A 82 -4.64 8.32 -4.39
N THR A 83 -5.69 7.61 -4.81
CA THR A 83 -5.98 6.24 -4.38
C THR A 83 -6.58 5.44 -5.52
N PHE A 84 -6.06 4.24 -5.72
CA PHE A 84 -6.49 3.30 -6.76
C PHE A 84 -6.34 1.86 -6.28
N ASP A 85 -7.15 0.96 -6.82
CA ASP A 85 -7.08 -0.49 -6.58
C ASP A 85 -6.42 -1.16 -7.77
N LEU A 86 -5.20 -1.65 -7.59
CA LEU A 86 -4.43 -2.31 -8.65
C LEU A 86 -5.10 -3.59 -9.15
N CYS A 87 -6.04 -4.19 -8.42
CA CYS A 87 -6.82 -5.35 -8.90
C CYS A 87 -7.95 -4.97 -9.85
N ASN A 88 -8.32 -3.68 -9.94
CA ASN A 88 -9.49 -3.22 -10.66
C ASN A 88 -9.32 -1.79 -11.22
N ILE A 89 -8.38 -1.64 -12.15
CA ILE A 89 -8.21 -0.41 -12.91
C ILE A 89 -9.08 -0.49 -14.17
N THR A 90 -10.10 0.35 -14.21
CA THR A 90 -11.10 0.39 -15.30
C THR A 90 -11.03 1.67 -16.13
N ASP A 91 -10.41 2.72 -15.58
CA ASP A 91 -10.20 3.97 -16.29
C ASP A 91 -9.00 3.83 -17.25
N PRO A 92 -9.17 4.07 -18.57
CA PRO A 92 -8.10 3.89 -19.54
C PRO A 92 -6.90 4.85 -19.36
N GLU A 93 -7.14 6.07 -18.86
CA GLU A 93 -6.09 7.06 -18.63
C GLU A 93 -5.25 6.67 -17.41
N GLU A 94 -5.90 6.26 -16.32
CA GLU A 94 -5.23 5.72 -15.13
C GLU A 94 -4.47 4.42 -15.46
N LEU A 95 -5.05 3.55 -16.27
CA LEU A 95 -4.39 2.32 -16.73
C LEU A 95 -3.12 2.64 -17.53
N ALA A 96 -3.20 3.58 -18.47
CA ALA A 96 -2.05 4.00 -19.27
C ALA A 96 -0.96 4.66 -18.42
N ALA A 97 -1.36 5.48 -17.44
CA ALA A 97 -0.42 6.11 -16.51
C ALA A 97 0.31 5.06 -15.66
N LEU A 98 -0.43 4.18 -14.97
CA LEU A 98 0.12 3.16 -14.09
C LEU A 98 1.06 2.18 -14.81
N THR A 99 0.74 1.82 -16.05
CA THR A 99 1.53 0.87 -16.86
C THR A 99 2.63 1.53 -17.71
N SER A 100 2.75 2.87 -17.65
CA SER A 100 3.78 3.62 -18.37
C SER A 100 5.20 3.18 -17.98
N ASN A 101 6.19 3.51 -18.81
CA ASN A 101 7.58 3.20 -18.52
C ASN A 101 8.13 3.91 -17.27
N ASP A 102 7.50 5.02 -16.87
CA ASP A 102 7.92 5.85 -15.73
C ASP A 102 7.35 5.35 -14.39
N ILE A 103 6.20 4.63 -14.42
CA ILE A 103 5.56 4.06 -13.23
C ILE A 103 5.73 2.54 -13.20
N GLY A 104 5.18 1.85 -14.21
CA GLY A 104 5.34 0.41 -14.41
C GLY A 104 4.74 -0.46 -13.30
N PHE A 105 3.65 -0.03 -12.67
CA PHE A 105 2.96 -0.83 -11.67
C PHE A 105 2.18 -1.98 -12.35
N PRO A 106 2.21 -3.20 -11.77
CA PRO A 106 1.34 -4.28 -12.21
C PRO A 106 -0.12 -3.92 -11.91
N VAL A 107 -1.03 -4.31 -12.80
CA VAL A 107 -2.47 -3.97 -12.71
C VAL A 107 -3.34 -5.14 -13.16
N ASN A 108 -4.59 -5.15 -12.73
CA ASN A 108 -5.62 -6.12 -13.10
C ASN A 108 -5.12 -7.56 -12.93
N ASP A 109 -5.08 -8.36 -13.99
CA ASP A 109 -4.74 -9.79 -13.92
C ASP A 109 -3.28 -10.06 -13.49
N ASP A 110 -2.39 -9.06 -13.60
CA ASP A 110 -1.02 -9.13 -13.08
C ASP A 110 -0.97 -9.06 -11.54
N VAL A 111 -2.09 -8.71 -10.89
CA VAL A 111 -2.21 -8.54 -9.43
C VAL A 111 -3.30 -9.44 -8.88
N LYS A 112 -4.49 -9.38 -9.47
CA LYS A 112 -5.69 -10.06 -9.01
C LYS A 112 -5.53 -11.58 -9.09
N GLY A 113 -5.84 -12.24 -7.99
CA GLY A 113 -5.73 -13.69 -7.84
C GLY A 113 -4.30 -14.20 -7.65
N GLN A 114 -3.26 -13.36 -7.79
CA GLN A 114 -1.89 -13.77 -7.53
C GLN A 114 -1.71 -14.10 -6.05
N THR A 115 -0.95 -15.15 -5.75
CA THR A 115 -0.60 -15.56 -4.38
C THR A 115 0.77 -15.05 -3.95
N SER A 116 1.59 -14.61 -4.90
CA SER A 116 2.89 -13.98 -4.67
C SER A 116 3.19 -13.00 -5.80
N MET A 117 3.62 -11.80 -5.47
CA MET A 117 4.05 -10.81 -6.46
C MET A 117 5.05 -9.82 -5.86
N THR A 118 5.70 -9.04 -6.72
CA THR A 118 6.54 -7.92 -6.33
C THR A 118 5.93 -6.64 -6.86
N PHE A 119 5.69 -5.69 -5.97
CA PHE A 119 5.30 -4.34 -6.28
C PHE A 119 6.54 -3.44 -6.18
N SER A 120 7.10 -3.05 -7.32
CA SER A 120 8.29 -2.19 -7.37
C SER A 120 7.88 -0.73 -7.47
N VAL A 121 8.39 0.10 -6.55
CA VAL A 121 8.26 1.57 -6.63
C VAL A 121 9.52 2.24 -7.18
N THR A 122 10.52 1.46 -7.59
CA THR A 122 11.82 1.93 -8.10
C THR A 122 11.72 2.92 -9.25
N LYS A 123 10.82 2.67 -10.23
CA LYS A 123 10.66 3.60 -11.36
C LYS A 123 10.00 4.90 -10.90
N PHE A 124 9.00 4.76 -10.03
CA PHE A 124 8.28 5.89 -9.45
C PHE A 124 9.19 6.79 -8.59
N THR A 125 10.21 6.24 -7.91
CA THR A 125 11.15 7.05 -7.12
C THR A 125 12.01 7.97 -7.99
N GLY A 126 12.23 7.63 -9.27
CA GLY A 126 12.81 8.54 -10.24
C GLY A 126 12.01 9.83 -10.38
N MET A 127 10.68 9.72 -10.45
CA MET A 127 9.77 10.89 -10.47
C MET A 127 9.80 11.66 -9.15
N LEU A 128 9.92 10.97 -8.01
CA LEU A 128 9.94 11.61 -6.68
C LEU A 128 11.12 12.58 -6.49
N SER A 129 12.21 12.44 -7.26
CA SER A 129 13.35 13.37 -7.20
C SER A 129 12.98 14.83 -7.52
N ALA A 130 11.92 15.06 -8.30
CA ALA A 130 11.40 16.40 -8.58
C ALA A 130 10.53 16.97 -7.45
N PHE A 131 10.20 16.16 -6.44
CA PHE A 131 9.29 16.51 -5.35
C PHE A 131 9.97 16.20 -4.00
N PRO A 132 10.91 17.04 -3.53
CA PRO A 132 11.49 16.87 -2.21
C PRO A 132 10.40 16.84 -1.12
N GLY A 133 10.64 16.08 -0.05
CA GLY A 133 9.69 15.93 1.05
C GLY A 133 9.45 14.48 1.46
N THR A 134 8.44 14.29 2.29
CA THR A 134 8.02 12.95 2.75
C THR A 134 6.83 12.47 1.94
N HIS A 135 6.96 11.29 1.36
CA HIS A 135 5.93 10.60 0.58
C HIS A 135 5.56 9.29 1.25
N GLN A 136 4.26 9.03 1.40
CA GLN A 136 3.76 7.80 1.98
C GLN A 136 2.95 7.03 0.95
N PHE A 137 3.28 5.76 0.77
CA PHE A 137 2.48 4.79 0.02
C PHE A 137 1.81 3.88 1.03
N LYS A 138 0.53 4.10 1.29
CA LYS A 138 -0.27 3.18 2.10
C LYS A 138 -0.69 2.01 1.23
N LEU A 139 -0.18 0.83 1.55
CA LEU A 139 -0.42 -0.42 0.86
C LEU A 139 -1.43 -1.23 1.67
N ALA A 140 -2.64 -1.41 1.15
CA ALA A 140 -3.68 -2.24 1.75
C ALA A 140 -4.01 -3.41 0.81
N VAL A 141 -3.68 -4.63 1.25
CA VAL A 141 -3.91 -5.84 0.47
C VAL A 141 -4.97 -6.67 1.16
N THR A 142 -6.02 -7.03 0.43
CA THR A 142 -7.09 -7.92 0.88
C THR A 142 -7.01 -9.23 0.11
N ASN A 143 -6.96 -10.36 0.81
CA ASN A 143 -6.99 -11.69 0.17
C ASN A 143 -8.42 -12.16 -0.15
N ALA A 144 -8.55 -13.28 -0.86
CA ALA A 144 -9.84 -13.84 -1.25
C ALA A 144 -10.70 -14.32 -0.06
N GLU A 145 -10.09 -14.55 1.11
CA GLU A 145 -10.79 -14.84 2.37
C GLU A 145 -11.31 -13.58 3.08
N GLY A 146 -10.98 -12.39 2.58
CA GLY A 146 -11.39 -11.10 3.13
C GLY A 146 -10.48 -10.55 4.23
N SER A 147 -9.38 -11.23 4.55
CA SER A 147 -8.34 -10.71 5.46
C SER A 147 -7.58 -9.57 4.80
N THR A 148 -7.33 -8.49 5.54
CA THR A 148 -6.63 -7.30 5.03
C THR A 148 -5.42 -6.98 5.89
N THR A 149 -4.27 -6.83 5.23
CA THR A 149 -3.04 -6.31 5.85
C THR A 149 -2.76 -4.92 5.29
N THR A 150 -2.29 -4.02 6.16
CA THR A 150 -1.90 -2.66 5.76
C THR A 150 -0.50 -2.34 6.26
N LYS A 151 0.35 -1.81 5.37
CA LYS A 151 1.64 -1.19 5.71
C LYS A 151 1.74 0.17 5.03
N THR A 152 2.53 1.07 5.60
CA THR A 152 2.82 2.37 4.98
C THR A 152 4.30 2.41 4.66
N LEU A 153 4.65 2.42 3.38
CA LEU A 153 6.00 2.68 2.92
C LEU A 153 6.22 4.19 2.96
N GLN A 154 7.05 4.65 3.90
CA GLN A 154 7.39 6.06 4.06
C GLN A 154 8.76 6.36 3.45
N LEU A 155 8.77 7.17 2.39
CA LEU A 155 9.96 7.58 1.66
C LEU A 155 10.26 9.06 1.92
N ILE A 156 11.50 9.38 2.23
CA ILE A 156 12.01 10.74 2.39
C ILE A 156 12.91 11.05 1.20
N VAL A 157 12.58 12.11 0.48
CA VAL A 157 13.41 12.65 -0.60
C VAL A 157 14.02 13.96 -0.12
N GLU A 158 15.34 13.98 -0.04
CA GLU A 158 16.10 15.16 0.34
C GLU A 158 16.33 16.08 -0.88
N GLN A 159 16.60 17.36 -0.61
CA GLN A 159 16.90 18.38 -1.63
C GLN A 159 18.34 18.27 -2.13
#